data_AF-A0A8K0C6K6-F1
#
_entry.id   AF-A0A8K0C6K6-F1
#
_cell.length_a   1.000
_cell.length_b   1.000
_cell.length_c   1.000
_cell.angle_alpha   90.00
_cell.angle_beta   90.00
_cell.angle_gamma   90.00
#
_symmetry.space_group_name_H-M   'P 1'
#
loop_
_entity.id
_entity.type
_entity.pdbx_description
1 polymer ?
#
loop_
_entity_poly.entity_id
_entity_poly.type
_entity_poly.pdbx_seq_one_letter_code
_entity_poly.pdbx_strand_id
1 'polypeptide(L)'
;MAFKILHFLAILLVAVFVQGSSLNGRCESDIHCGAIDSYCNNGTCVCKEHFAYHGDACIQVVDPRLGCMHNPECHTVLGNRSICKDASCACLPYHHLHNNMCIKNRGLNERCDEDYQCYWGQDMIDKMSCISGECSCKPGFRPHHPRKCESGANSAAAVSGITLLMITLLNRLF
;
A
#
# COMPACT_ATOMS: atom_id res chain seq x y z
N MET A 1 28.10 -31.92 -13.57
CA MET A 1 27.34 -30.83 -14.24
C MET A 1 25.84 -30.85 -13.93
N ALA A 2 25.27 -31.91 -13.33
CA ALA A 2 23.85 -31.97 -12.94
C ALA A 2 23.47 -31.12 -11.70
N PHE A 3 24.39 -30.92 -10.75
CA PHE A 3 24.11 -30.21 -9.49
C PHE A 3 23.90 -28.69 -9.62
N LYS A 4 24.44 -28.05 -10.68
CA LYS A 4 24.24 -26.62 -10.93
C LYS A 4 22.87 -26.31 -11.52
N ILE A 5 22.28 -27.25 -12.27
CA ILE A 5 20.96 -27.08 -12.92
C ILE A 5 19.84 -27.20 -11.88
N LEU A 6 20.00 -28.07 -10.87
CA LEU A 6 19.02 -28.23 -9.79
C LEU A 6 18.93 -27.00 -8.87
N HIS A 7 20.06 -26.30 -8.63
CA HIS A 7 20.06 -25.03 -7.91
C HIS A 7 19.39 -23.90 -8.70
N PHE A 8 19.57 -23.83 -10.01
CA PHE A 8 18.89 -22.84 -10.86
C PHE A 8 17.37 -23.07 -10.93
N LEU A 9 16.91 -24.33 -10.93
CA LEU A 9 15.49 -24.67 -10.87
C LEU A 9 14.87 -24.36 -9.50
N ALA A 10 15.63 -24.50 -8.41
CA ALA A 10 15.18 -24.09 -7.07
C ALA A 10 15.12 -22.57 -6.91
N ILE A 11 16.01 -21.82 -7.57
CA ILE A 11 16.00 -20.34 -7.55
C ILE A 11 14.83 -19.77 -8.36
N LEU A 12 14.38 -20.47 -9.42
CA LEU A 12 13.20 -20.06 -10.19
C LEU A 12 11.86 -20.24 -9.42
N LEU A 13 11.84 -21.05 -8.36
CA LEU A 13 10.66 -21.29 -7.53
C LEU A 13 10.52 -20.34 -6.33
N VAL A 14 11.52 -19.50 -6.03
CA VAL A 14 11.51 -18.60 -4.86
C VAL A 14 11.22 -17.14 -5.23
N ALA A 15 11.11 -16.82 -6.52
CA ALA A 15 10.60 -15.53 -6.96
C ALA A 15 9.08 -15.61 -7.23
N VAL A 16 8.29 -16.00 -6.23
CA VAL A 16 6.86 -15.64 -6.23
C VAL A 16 6.84 -14.13 -5.99
N PHE A 17 7.01 -13.36 -7.07
CA PHE A 17 6.53 -11.99 -7.07
C PHE A 17 5.04 -12.10 -6.76
N VAL A 18 4.63 -11.68 -5.56
CA VAL A 18 3.22 -11.53 -5.22
C VAL A 18 2.69 -10.41 -6.10
N GLN A 19 2.34 -10.73 -7.33
CA GLN A 19 1.61 -9.86 -8.22
C GLN A 19 0.20 -9.78 -7.64
N GLY A 20 -0.11 -8.63 -7.04
CA GLY A 20 -1.45 -8.37 -6.55
C GLY A 20 -2.46 -8.60 -7.68
N SER A 21 -3.51 -9.36 -7.39
CA SER A 21 -4.65 -9.58 -8.26
C SER A 21 -5.29 -8.25 -8.65
N SER A 22 -5.78 -8.17 -9.89
CA SER A 22 -6.62 -7.06 -10.35
C SER A 22 -7.94 -7.02 -9.60
N LEU A 23 -8.70 -5.94 -9.76
CA LEU A 23 -10.10 -5.92 -9.34
C LEU A 23 -10.87 -7.09 -9.99
N ASN A 24 -11.82 -7.65 -9.25
CA ASN A 24 -12.54 -8.89 -9.55
C ASN A 24 -11.66 -10.15 -9.64
N GLY A 25 -10.35 -10.04 -9.38
CA GLY A 25 -9.45 -11.18 -9.29
C GLY A 25 -9.57 -11.92 -7.96
N ARG A 26 -9.12 -13.17 -7.94
CA ARG A 26 -9.14 -14.01 -6.73
C ARG A 26 -8.14 -13.50 -5.69
N CYS A 27 -8.53 -13.53 -4.43
CA CYS A 27 -7.69 -13.18 -3.29
C CYS A 27 -7.96 -14.08 -2.09
N GLU A 28 -7.04 -14.06 -1.14
CA GLU A 28 -7.20 -14.72 0.17
C GLU A 28 -7.18 -13.70 1.31
N SER A 29 -6.49 -12.58 1.11
CA SER A 29 -6.44 -11.43 2.02
C SER A 29 -6.20 -10.15 1.24
N ASP A 30 -6.36 -9.00 1.90
CA ASP A 30 -6.24 -7.66 1.28
C ASP A 30 -4.88 -7.39 0.64
N ILE A 31 -3.81 -8.04 1.12
CA ILE A 31 -2.46 -7.88 0.56
C ILE A 31 -2.36 -8.45 -0.86
N HIS A 32 -3.26 -9.36 -1.23
CA HIS A 32 -3.32 -9.92 -2.57
C HIS A 32 -4.04 -8.98 -3.55
N CYS A 33 -4.66 -7.89 -3.10
CA CYS A 33 -5.33 -6.95 -3.99
C CYS A 33 -4.40 -5.80 -4.38
N GLY A 34 -4.10 -5.72 -5.68
CA GLY A 34 -3.08 -4.80 -6.20
C GLY A 34 -3.54 -3.35 -6.35
N ALA A 35 -4.85 -3.12 -6.45
CA ALA A 35 -5.41 -1.78 -6.60
C ALA A 35 -5.39 -1.02 -5.26
N ILE A 36 -4.99 0.25 -5.29
CA ILE A 36 -5.08 1.15 -4.14
C ILE A 36 -6.55 1.24 -3.71
N ASP A 37 -6.82 1.23 -2.41
CA ASP A 37 -8.18 1.24 -1.85
C ASP A 37 -9.08 0.10 -2.32
N SER A 38 -8.46 -1.07 -2.56
CA SER A 38 -9.16 -2.34 -2.67
C SER A 38 -8.90 -3.25 -1.47
N TYR A 39 -9.80 -4.20 -1.26
CA TYR A 39 -9.70 -5.22 -0.21
C TYR A 39 -10.29 -6.54 -0.71
N CYS A 40 -9.98 -7.63 -0.01
CA CYS A 40 -10.47 -8.96 -0.36
C CYS A 40 -11.83 -9.21 0.25
N ASN A 41 -12.88 -9.30 -0.57
CA ASN A 41 -14.23 -9.61 -0.14
C ASN A 41 -14.69 -10.94 -0.73
N ASN A 42 -14.99 -11.92 0.12
CA ASN A 42 -15.44 -13.26 -0.29
C ASN A 42 -14.57 -13.89 -1.39
N GLY A 43 -13.24 -13.75 -1.25
CA GLY A 43 -12.26 -14.31 -2.18
C GLY A 43 -12.09 -13.51 -3.47
N THR A 44 -12.67 -12.30 -3.57
CA THR A 44 -12.58 -11.43 -4.75
C THR A 44 -12.12 -10.02 -4.36
N CYS A 45 -11.19 -9.44 -5.11
CA CYS A 45 -10.75 -8.05 -4.88
C CYS A 45 -11.82 -7.04 -5.31
N VAL A 46 -12.25 -6.19 -4.38
CA VAL A 46 -13.27 -5.15 -4.59
C VAL A 46 -12.81 -3.81 -4.03
N CYS A 47 -13.42 -2.72 -4.46
CA CYS A 47 -13.12 -1.39 -3.92
C CYS A 47 -13.69 -1.22 -2.50
N LYS A 48 -12.95 -0.48 -1.65
CA LYS A 48 -13.41 -0.05 -0.32
C LYS A 48 -14.60 0.91 -0.44
N GLU A 49 -15.26 1.15 0.69
CA GLU A 49 -16.35 2.13 0.78
C GLU A 49 -15.90 3.53 0.34
N HIS A 50 -16.79 4.29 -0.30
CA HIS A 50 -16.51 5.59 -0.93
C HIS A 50 -15.58 5.55 -2.16
N PHE A 51 -15.19 4.36 -2.64
CA PHE A 51 -14.49 4.19 -3.90
C PHE A 51 -15.37 3.48 -4.94
N ALA A 52 -15.26 3.92 -6.19
CA ALA A 52 -15.96 3.33 -7.32
C ALA A 52 -15.00 2.64 -8.29
N TYR A 53 -15.50 1.65 -9.01
CA TYR A 53 -14.76 0.95 -10.04
C TYR A 53 -14.51 1.85 -11.26
N HIS A 54 -13.25 1.95 -11.69
CA HIS A 54 -12.87 2.62 -12.93
C HIS A 54 -11.67 1.93 -13.58
N GLY A 55 -11.93 1.11 -14.60
CA GLY A 55 -10.88 0.34 -15.28
C GLY A 55 -10.33 -0.75 -14.36
N ASP A 56 -9.08 -0.64 -13.95
CA ASP A 56 -8.39 -1.51 -13.00
C ASP A 56 -8.13 -0.84 -11.64
N ALA A 57 -8.67 0.37 -11.44
CA ALA A 57 -8.47 1.19 -10.25
C ALA A 57 -9.77 1.43 -9.47
N CYS A 58 -9.60 1.68 -8.17
CA CYS A 58 -10.63 2.24 -7.32
C CYS A 58 -10.43 3.76 -7.26
N ILE A 59 -11.44 4.52 -7.69
CA ILE A 59 -11.40 5.99 -7.68
C ILE A 59 -12.26 6.53 -6.54
N GLN A 60 -11.74 7.51 -5.83
CA GLN A 60 -12.44 8.10 -4.69
C GLN A 60 -13.59 8.98 -5.18
N VAL A 61 -14.82 8.64 -4.78
CA VAL A 61 -16.02 9.45 -5.02
C VAL A 61 -16.13 10.49 -3.91
N VAL A 62 -16.51 11.71 -4.25
CA VAL A 62 -16.67 12.79 -3.26
C VAL A 62 -17.90 12.54 -2.38
N ASP A 63 -17.75 12.79 -1.08
CA ASP A 63 -18.83 12.74 -0.08
C ASP A 63 -18.89 14.09 0.68
N PRO A 64 -20.01 14.83 0.68
CA PRO A 64 -21.29 14.53 0.01
C PRO A 64 -21.17 14.47 -1.51
N ARG A 65 -21.99 13.60 -2.14
CA ARG A 65 -22.03 13.43 -3.60
C ARG A 65 -22.22 14.76 -4.31
N LEU A 66 -21.27 15.10 -5.18
CA LEU A 66 -21.34 16.26 -6.06
C LEU A 66 -21.80 15.79 -7.45
N GLY A 67 -23.00 16.16 -7.84
CA GLY A 67 -23.59 15.78 -9.13
C GLY A 67 -22.89 16.45 -10.32
N CYS A 68 -22.80 15.74 -11.45
CA CYS A 68 -22.19 16.26 -12.67
C CYS A 68 -22.82 15.64 -13.93
N MET A 69 -22.73 16.36 -15.05
CA MET A 69 -23.03 15.82 -16.39
C MET A 69 -21.74 15.59 -17.18
N HIS A 70 -20.76 16.48 -17.03
CA HIS A 70 -19.46 16.38 -17.67
C HIS A 70 -18.31 16.68 -16.70
N ASN A 71 -17.07 16.49 -17.17
CA ASN A 71 -15.87 16.71 -16.36
C ASN A 71 -15.64 18.18 -15.93
N PRO A 72 -15.93 19.22 -16.74
CA PRO A 72 -15.67 20.61 -16.37
C PRO A 72 -16.33 21.06 -15.06
N GLU A 73 -17.49 20.52 -14.73
CA GLU A 73 -18.21 20.77 -13.49
C GLU A 73 -17.39 20.29 -12.28
N CYS A 74 -16.82 19.08 -12.39
CA CYS A 74 -15.93 18.54 -11.36
C CYS A 74 -14.60 19.31 -11.32
N HIS A 75 -14.04 19.69 -12.47
CA HIS A 75 -12.78 20.43 -12.55
C HIS A 75 -12.85 21.77 -11.81
N THR A 76 -14.02 22.42 -11.84
CA THR A 76 -14.23 23.74 -11.20
C THR A 76 -14.18 23.65 -9.67
N VAL A 77 -14.59 22.51 -9.10
CA VAL A 77 -14.66 22.32 -7.65
C VAL A 77 -13.45 21.56 -7.10
N LEU A 78 -12.96 20.57 -7.84
CA LEU A 78 -11.97 19.59 -7.38
C LEU A 78 -10.61 19.70 -8.10
N GLY A 79 -10.51 20.63 -9.06
CA GLY A 79 -9.38 20.78 -9.96
C GLY A 79 -9.38 19.77 -11.12
N ASN A 80 -8.46 19.98 -12.07
CA ASN A 80 -8.34 19.21 -13.33
C ASN A 80 -7.95 17.72 -13.15
N ARG A 81 -7.84 17.24 -11.91
CA ARG A 81 -7.55 15.83 -11.59
C ARG A 81 -8.81 15.08 -11.12
N SER A 82 -9.98 15.57 -11.52
CA SER A 82 -11.28 14.97 -11.25
C SER A 82 -11.97 14.51 -12.54
N ILE A 83 -12.99 13.67 -12.40
CA ILE A 83 -13.79 13.10 -13.48
C ILE A 83 -15.25 13.01 -13.06
N CYS A 84 -16.15 13.18 -14.02
CA CYS A 84 -17.56 12.87 -13.84
C CYS A 84 -17.80 11.39 -14.14
N LYS A 85 -18.07 10.60 -13.09
CA LYS A 85 -18.32 9.16 -13.18
C LYS A 85 -19.71 8.86 -12.65
N ASP A 86 -20.55 8.25 -13.47
CA ASP A 86 -21.91 7.82 -13.09
C ASP A 86 -22.73 8.95 -12.43
N ALA A 87 -22.68 10.14 -13.04
CA ALA A 87 -23.30 11.39 -12.58
C ALA A 87 -22.80 11.93 -11.24
N SER A 88 -21.65 11.46 -10.73
CA SER A 88 -21.00 11.97 -9.52
C SER A 88 -19.53 12.31 -9.78
N CYS A 89 -19.05 13.40 -9.18
CA CYS A 89 -17.63 13.74 -9.25
C CYS A 89 -16.78 12.77 -8.41
N ALA A 90 -15.64 12.40 -8.98
CA ALA A 90 -14.63 11.56 -8.37
C ALA A 90 -13.22 12.05 -8.74
N CYS A 91 -12.20 11.62 -8.00
CA CYS A 91 -10.82 11.84 -8.40
C CYS A 91 -10.39 10.87 -9.51
N LEU A 92 -9.47 11.29 -10.38
CA LEU A 92 -8.85 10.38 -11.35
C LEU A 92 -8.09 9.25 -10.65
N PRO A 93 -7.80 8.14 -11.34
CA PRO A 93 -6.91 7.10 -10.81
C PRO A 93 -5.61 7.68 -10.26
N TYR A 94 -5.10 7.10 -9.18
CA TYR A 94 -3.88 7.53 -8.49
C TYR A 94 -3.94 8.96 -7.91
N HIS A 95 -5.14 9.47 -7.66
CA HIS A 95 -5.38 10.70 -6.92
C HIS A 95 -6.38 10.44 -5.79
N HIS A 96 -6.25 11.18 -4.70
CA HIS A 96 -7.16 11.15 -3.55
C HIS A 96 -7.67 12.55 -3.26
N LEU A 97 -8.78 12.64 -2.55
CA LEU A 97 -9.38 13.89 -2.14
C LEU A 97 -8.68 14.43 -0.88
N HIS A 98 -8.16 15.65 -0.95
CA HIS A 98 -7.65 16.39 0.19
C HIS A 98 -8.08 17.85 0.06
N ASN A 99 -8.76 18.39 1.09
CA ASN A 99 -9.26 19.77 1.11
C ASN A 99 -10.01 20.18 -0.17
N ASN A 100 -10.98 19.37 -0.59
CA ASN A 100 -11.77 19.55 -1.82
C ASN A 100 -10.95 19.58 -3.12
N MET A 101 -9.73 19.05 -3.12
CA MET A 101 -8.89 18.96 -4.31
C MET A 101 -8.44 17.51 -4.54
N CYS A 102 -8.39 17.10 -5.79
CA CYS A 102 -7.81 15.80 -6.15
C CYS A 102 -6.28 15.91 -6.23
N ILE A 103 -5.60 15.35 -5.24
CA ILE A 103 -4.15 15.39 -5.09
C ILE A 103 -3.54 14.09 -5.59
N LYS A 104 -2.42 14.19 -6.30
CA LYS A 104 -1.68 13.02 -6.80
C LYS A 104 -1.09 12.22 -5.63
N ASN A 105 -1.32 10.91 -5.65
CA ASN A 105 -0.78 9.97 -4.67
C ASN A 105 0.73 9.82 -4.82
N ARG A 106 1.44 9.70 -3.69
CA ARG A 106 2.88 9.41 -3.59
C ARG A 106 3.09 8.22 -2.65
N GLY A 107 3.71 7.17 -3.17
CA GLY A 107 4.14 6.00 -2.41
C GLY A 107 5.49 6.22 -1.74
N LEU A 108 5.96 5.19 -1.01
CA LEU A 108 7.25 5.21 -0.33
C LEU A 108 8.41 5.60 -1.27
N ASN A 109 9.31 6.44 -0.76
CA ASN A 109 10.49 6.99 -1.45
C ASN A 109 10.16 7.93 -2.64
N GLU A 110 8.89 8.24 -2.90
CA GLU A 110 8.55 9.30 -3.85
C GLU A 110 8.72 10.68 -3.19
N ARG A 111 9.15 11.65 -3.99
CA ARG A 111 9.27 13.04 -3.54
C ARG A 111 7.92 13.63 -3.13
N CYS A 112 7.93 14.35 -2.03
CA CYS A 112 6.81 15.08 -1.47
C CYS A 112 7.27 16.42 -0.89
N ASP A 113 6.32 17.33 -0.78
CA ASP A 113 6.43 18.61 -0.10
C ASP A 113 5.63 18.58 1.22
N GLU A 114 4.51 17.86 1.23
CA GLU A 114 3.53 17.84 2.32
C GLU A 114 3.05 16.41 2.64
N ASP A 115 2.68 16.17 3.90
CA ASP A 115 2.27 14.86 4.40
C ASP A 115 1.11 14.24 3.62
N TYR A 116 0.11 15.06 3.25
CA TYR A 116 -1.09 14.57 2.57
C TYR A 116 -0.78 13.99 1.18
N GLN A 117 0.35 14.33 0.56
CA GLN A 117 0.72 13.74 -0.73
C GLN A 117 1.10 12.25 -0.58
N CYS A 118 1.58 11.85 0.60
CA CYS A 118 2.02 10.49 0.92
C CYS A 118 0.84 9.56 1.17
N TYR A 119 0.16 9.19 0.08
CA TYR A 119 -1.04 8.38 0.08
C TYR A 119 -0.81 7.08 -0.71
N TRP A 120 -1.00 5.94 -0.04
CA TRP A 120 -1.01 4.62 -0.66
C TRP A 120 -2.22 3.79 -0.20
N GLY A 121 -3.37 4.44 -0.12
CA GLY A 121 -4.63 3.89 0.40
C GLY A 121 -4.95 4.39 1.80
N GLN A 122 -6.23 4.33 2.17
CA GLN A 122 -6.73 4.82 3.46
C GLN A 122 -6.01 4.20 4.67
N ASP A 123 -5.57 2.94 4.56
CA ASP A 123 -4.85 2.23 5.63
C ASP A 123 -3.43 2.77 5.90
N MET A 124 -2.94 3.69 5.06
CA MET A 124 -1.59 4.27 5.14
C MET A 124 -1.57 5.72 5.63
N ILE A 125 -2.71 6.42 5.70
CA ILE A 125 -2.81 7.84 6.10
C ILE A 125 -2.10 8.08 7.46
N ASP A 126 -2.34 7.20 8.43
CA ASP A 126 -1.74 7.32 9.77
C ASP A 126 -0.35 6.69 9.90
N LYS A 127 0.17 6.09 8.83
CA LYS A 127 1.43 5.31 8.84
C LYS A 127 2.52 5.89 7.97
N MET A 128 2.18 6.78 7.03
CA MET A 128 3.12 7.45 6.13
C MET A 128 3.08 8.97 6.34
N SER A 129 4.21 9.62 6.09
CA SER A 129 4.40 11.08 6.16
C SER A 129 5.46 11.51 5.16
N CYS A 130 5.53 12.80 4.87
CA CYS A 130 6.64 13.40 4.14
C CYS A 130 7.80 13.67 5.12
N ILE A 131 8.87 12.88 5.03
CA ILE A 131 10.03 13.01 5.91
C ILE A 131 11.25 13.30 5.04
N SER A 132 11.90 14.44 5.30
CA SER A 132 13.08 14.87 4.52
C SER A 132 12.83 14.96 3.01
N GLY A 133 11.59 15.32 2.60
CA GLY A 133 11.21 15.48 1.20
C GLY A 133 10.82 14.19 0.47
N GLU A 134 10.74 13.06 1.18
CA GLU A 134 10.32 11.77 0.63
C GLU A 134 9.27 11.09 1.51
N CYS A 135 8.32 10.41 0.87
CA CYS A 135 7.31 9.67 1.59
C CYS A 135 7.95 8.49 2.33
N SER A 136 7.82 8.49 3.65
CA SER A 136 8.46 7.54 4.55
C SER A 136 7.46 7.04 5.59
N CYS A 137 7.74 5.87 6.19
CA CYS A 137 6.95 5.40 7.31
C CYS A 137 7.14 6.30 8.55
N LYS A 138 6.04 6.64 9.22
CA LYS A 138 6.04 7.38 10.49
C LYS A 138 6.78 6.58 11.58
N PRO A 139 7.29 7.24 12.63
CA PRO A 139 7.91 6.56 13.77
C PRO A 139 7.01 5.44 14.33
N GLY A 140 7.60 4.29 14.63
CA GLY A 140 6.86 3.09 15.07
C GLY A 140 6.35 2.20 13.95
N PHE A 141 6.46 2.63 12.68
CA PHE A 141 6.17 1.81 11.51
C PHE A 141 7.44 1.49 10.73
N ARG A 142 7.41 0.38 9.98
CA ARG A 142 8.50 -0.03 9.10
C ARG A 142 7.96 -0.36 7.70
N PRO A 143 8.75 -0.14 6.63
CA PRO A 143 8.37 -0.58 5.30
C PRO A 143 8.14 -2.09 5.29
N HIS A 144 6.97 -2.52 4.83
CA HIS A 144 6.63 -3.92 4.57
C HIS A 144 5.92 -4.01 3.23
N HIS A 145 6.36 -4.93 2.36
CA HIS A 145 5.96 -4.97 0.95
C HIS A 145 6.31 -3.66 0.21
N PRO A 146 6.30 -3.60 -1.14
CA PRO A 146 6.98 -2.51 -1.84
C PRO A 146 6.47 -1.09 -1.52
N ARG A 147 5.29 -0.92 -0.90
CA ARG A 147 4.65 0.40 -0.71
C ARG A 147 3.76 0.51 0.54
N LYS A 148 3.87 -0.38 1.54
CA LYS A 148 3.07 -0.29 2.78
C LYS A 148 3.95 -0.09 4.01
N CYS A 149 3.36 0.51 5.04
CA CYS A 149 3.96 0.64 6.36
C CYS A 149 3.18 -0.23 7.34
N GLU A 150 3.88 -1.05 8.11
CA GLU A 150 3.31 -1.90 9.15
C GLU A 150 3.92 -1.60 10.50
N SER A 151 3.17 -1.92 11.56
CA SER A 151 3.61 -1.74 12.93
C SER A 151 4.96 -2.43 13.10
N GLY A 152 5.97 -1.65 13.46
CA GLY A 152 7.26 -2.21 13.79
C GLY A 152 7.10 -3.00 15.08
N ALA A 153 6.93 -4.32 14.99
CA ALA A 153 7.02 -5.16 16.17
C ALA A 153 8.33 -4.81 16.88
N ASN A 154 8.25 -4.48 18.16
CA ASN A 154 9.41 -4.53 19.03
C ASN A 154 9.79 -6.00 19.10
N SER A 155 10.55 -6.49 18.12
CA SER A 155 11.28 -7.73 18.25
C SER A 155 12.35 -7.45 19.31
N ALA A 156 11.94 -7.41 20.58
CA ALA A 156 12.86 -7.68 21.66
C ALA A 156 13.40 -9.07 21.33
N ALA A 157 14.61 -9.11 20.79
CA ALA A 157 15.32 -10.35 20.61
C ALA A 157 15.37 -10.98 22.02
N ALA A 158 14.53 -11.98 22.25
CA ALA A 158 14.66 -12.82 23.42
C ALA A 158 16.00 -13.52 23.24
N VAL A 159 17.05 -12.97 23.84
CA VAL A 159 18.33 -13.66 23.96
C VAL A 159 18.01 -14.89 24.81
N SER A 160 17.78 -16.01 24.14
CA SER A 160 17.47 -17.29 24.77
C SER A 160 18.57 -17.60 25.78
N GLY A 161 18.20 -17.81 27.06
CA GLY A 161 19.14 -18.10 28.15
C GLY A 161 20.03 -19.32 27.91
N ILE A 162 19.80 -20.07 26.83
CA ILE A 162 20.64 -21.16 26.35
C ILE A 162 22.02 -20.65 25.90
N THR A 163 22.14 -19.44 25.35
CA THR A 163 23.45 -18.90 24.92
C THR A 163 24.35 -18.53 26.10
N LEU A 164 23.78 -18.11 27.24
CA LEU A 164 24.54 -17.83 28.48
C LEU A 164 25.07 -19.12 29.14
N LEU A 165 24.32 -20.22 29.09
CA LEU A 165 24.76 -21.50 29.67
C LEU A 165 25.97 -22.09 28.93
N MET A 166 26.01 -21.99 27.60
CA MET A 166 27.15 -22.47 26.80
C MET A 166 28.44 -21.69 27.09
N ILE A 167 28.34 -20.37 27.31
CA ILE A 167 29.50 -19.53 27.67
C ILE A 167 30.01 -19.91 29.07
N THR A 168 29.13 -20.17 30.03
CA THR A 168 29.56 -20.61 31.39
C THR A 168 30.15 -22.02 31.43
N LEU A 169 29.71 -22.93 30.55
CA LEU A 169 30.25 -24.28 30.44
C LEU A 169 31.61 -24.30 29.74
N LEU A 170 31.83 -23.47 28.72
CA LEU A 170 33.13 -23.32 28.06
C LEU A 170 34.19 -22.74 29.00
N ASN A 171 33.82 -21.81 29.88
CA ASN A 171 34.72 -21.20 30.86
C ASN A 171 35.07 -22.11 32.06
N ARG A 172 34.50 -23.32 32.14
CA ARG A 172 34.87 -24.34 33.13
C ARG A 172 35.66 -25.51 32.53
N LEU A 173 35.85 -25.52 31.21
CA LEU A 173 36.60 -26.53 30.46
C LEU A 173 37.97 -26.03 29.99
N PHE A 174 38.35 -24.80 30.34
CA PHE A 174 39.68 -24.22 30.20
C PHE A 174 40.18 -23.69 31.54
#